data_AF-A0A5Q4D7N8-F1
#
_entry.id   AF-A0A5Q4D7N8-F1
#
_cell.length_a   1.000
_cell.length_b   1.000
_cell.length_c   1.000
_cell.angle_alpha   90.00
_cell.angle_beta   90.00
_cell.angle_gamma   90.00
#
_symmetry.space_group_name_H-M   'P 1'
#
loop_
_entity.id
_entity.type
_entity.pdbx_description
1 polymer ?
#
loop_
_entity_poly.entity_id
_entity_poly.type
_entity_poly.pdbx_seq_one_letter_code
_entity_poly.pdbx_strand_id
1 'polypeptide(L)'
;MTQLSGLSLPLVIQGGMGIGVSNWQLARAVARQGHMGVVSGTCIDSLFVRRLQDGDPGGHLRRAIEAFPLPDVSRAALEAYFIPGGKAPDASYKLLSMWRQKVNEVREQITMLSSFVEVYLAKEGHDGPVGINLLTKVQMPNLATLYGAMLAGVDYVLMGAGIPREIPGVLDG
;
A
#
# COMPACT_ATOMS: atom_id res chain seq x y z
N MET A 1 -23.46 -6.72 -22.48
CA MET A 1 -23.78 -6.81 -21.04
C MET A 1 -23.45 -8.23 -20.59
N THR A 2 -22.19 -8.46 -20.26
CA THR A 2 -21.71 -9.77 -19.81
C THR A 2 -22.20 -9.95 -18.38
N GLN A 3 -23.01 -10.98 -18.13
CA GLN A 3 -23.49 -11.32 -16.80
C GLN A 3 -22.30 -11.64 -15.89
N LEU A 4 -22.21 -10.93 -14.75
CA LEU A 4 -21.35 -11.28 -13.62
C LEU A 4 -21.93 -12.52 -12.92
N SER A 5 -21.86 -13.68 -13.58
CA SER A 5 -22.27 -14.95 -12.98
C SER A 5 -21.15 -15.47 -12.08
N GLY A 6 -21.25 -15.25 -10.76
CA GLY A 6 -20.49 -16.02 -9.76
C GLY A 6 -19.82 -15.27 -8.62
N LEU A 7 -19.69 -13.94 -8.67
CA LEU A 7 -19.09 -13.18 -7.56
C LEU A 7 -20.15 -12.87 -6.51
N SER A 8 -20.20 -13.67 -5.44
CA SER A 8 -20.89 -13.26 -4.21
C SER A 8 -20.27 -11.96 -3.73
N LEU A 9 -21.02 -10.85 -3.77
CA LEU A 9 -20.55 -9.58 -3.26
C LEU A 9 -20.21 -9.71 -1.77
N PRO A 10 -19.15 -9.03 -1.29
CA PRO A 10 -18.77 -9.12 0.11
C PRO A 10 -19.86 -8.52 0.99
N LEU A 11 -20.31 -9.28 2.00
CA LEU A 11 -21.29 -8.79 2.98
C LEU A 11 -20.71 -7.66 3.85
N VAL A 12 -19.41 -7.72 4.12
CA VAL A 12 -18.68 -6.74 4.91
C VAL A 12 -17.56 -6.13 4.08
N ILE A 13 -17.46 -4.80 4.12
CA ILE A 13 -16.30 -4.06 3.66
C ILE A 13 -15.66 -3.43 4.90
N GLN A 14 -14.49 -3.93 5.30
CA GLN A 14 -13.72 -3.30 6.37
C GLN A 14 -13.17 -1.97 5.86
N GLY A 15 -13.56 -0.85 6.45
CA GLY A 15 -13.15 0.48 5.95
C GLY A 15 -11.65 0.73 6.08
N GLY A 16 -11.03 1.39 5.09
CA GLY A 16 -9.60 1.74 5.11
C GLY A 16 -9.31 2.97 5.97
N MET A 17 -9.14 2.77 7.27
CA MET A 17 -9.04 3.84 8.27
C MET A 17 -7.60 4.22 8.63
N GLY A 18 -7.37 5.53 8.78
CA GLY A 18 -6.22 6.10 9.49
C GLY A 18 -4.83 5.74 8.94
N ILE A 19 -3.81 6.12 9.70
CA ILE A 19 -2.42 5.77 9.42
C ILE A 19 -2.09 4.52 10.22
N GLY A 20 -1.92 3.38 9.53
CA GLY A 20 -1.43 2.14 10.13
C GLY A 20 -2.46 1.30 10.90
N VAL A 21 -3.72 1.74 10.95
CA VAL A 21 -4.83 0.96 11.54
C VAL A 21 -5.26 -0.14 10.56
N SER A 22 -5.59 0.23 9.33
CA SER A 22 -5.94 -0.71 8.26
C SER A 22 -4.72 -1.14 7.46
N ASN A 23 -3.85 -1.95 8.07
CA ASN A 23 -2.67 -2.53 7.42
C ASN A 23 -2.98 -3.87 6.74
N TRP A 24 -1.99 -4.46 6.06
CA TRP A 24 -2.09 -5.73 5.36
C TRP A 24 -2.57 -6.89 6.24
N GLN A 25 -2.25 -6.90 7.54
CA GLN A 25 -2.65 -7.99 8.44
C GLN A 25 -4.15 -7.99 8.64
N LEU A 26 -4.75 -6.82 8.92
CA LEU A 26 -6.19 -6.69 9.07
C LEU A 26 -6.90 -6.95 7.74
N ALA A 27 -6.41 -6.35 6.64
CA ALA A 27 -7.00 -6.54 5.33
C ALA A 27 -6.99 -8.03 4.93
N ARG A 28 -5.85 -8.72 5.08
CA ARG A 28 -5.73 -10.17 4.85
C ARG A 28 -6.66 -10.98 5.73
N ALA A 29 -6.75 -10.65 7.02
CA ALA A 29 -7.62 -11.37 7.95
C ALA A 29 -9.09 -11.28 7.53
N VAL A 30 -9.56 -10.10 7.09
CA VAL A 30 -10.93 -9.90 6.59
C VAL A 30 -11.15 -10.60 5.26
N ALA A 31 -10.20 -10.47 4.32
CA ALA A 31 -10.26 -11.10 3.00
C ALA A 31 -10.36 -12.63 3.09
N ARG A 32 -9.59 -13.24 4.01
CA ARG A 32 -9.65 -14.69 4.27
C ARG A 32 -10.98 -15.19 4.81
N GLN A 33 -11.83 -14.31 5.35
CA GLN A 33 -13.17 -14.66 5.80
C GLN A 33 -14.24 -14.49 4.72
N GLY A 34 -13.85 -14.24 3.45
CA GLY A 34 -14.80 -14.04 2.35
C GLY A 34 -15.45 -12.65 2.32
N HIS A 35 -14.82 -11.67 2.98
CA HIS A 35 -15.24 -10.27 3.00
C HIS A 35 -14.19 -9.39 2.33
N MET A 36 -14.46 -8.10 2.12
CA MET A 36 -13.46 -7.21 1.54
C MET A 36 -12.57 -6.61 2.62
N GLY A 37 -11.30 -7.01 2.62
CA GLY A 37 -10.25 -6.33 3.39
C GLY A 37 -9.77 -5.10 2.66
N VAL A 38 -9.54 -3.99 3.36
CA VAL A 38 -9.09 -2.74 2.74
C VAL A 38 -7.87 -2.19 3.44
N VAL A 39 -6.79 -1.99 2.67
CA VAL A 39 -5.57 -1.31 3.10
C VAL A 39 -5.77 0.20 3.06
N SER A 40 -5.27 0.95 4.05
CA SER A 40 -5.20 2.41 3.98
C SER A 40 -3.93 2.87 3.28
N GLY A 41 -4.06 3.65 2.21
CA GLY A 41 -2.93 4.31 1.55
C GLY A 41 -2.45 5.59 2.25
N THR A 42 -3.07 5.99 3.37
CA THR A 42 -2.73 7.24 4.05
C THR A 42 -1.38 7.13 4.79
N CYS A 43 -0.39 7.95 4.38
CA CYS A 43 0.98 7.92 4.91
C CYS A 43 1.65 6.53 4.87
N ILE A 44 1.26 5.71 3.90
CA ILE A 44 1.75 4.35 3.69
C ILE A 44 3.27 4.31 3.51
N ASP A 45 3.82 5.30 2.79
CA ASP A 45 5.25 5.52 2.56
C ASP A 45 6.05 5.68 3.86
N SER A 46 5.50 6.46 4.78
CA SER A 46 6.13 6.81 6.05
C SER A 46 6.12 5.62 7.02
N LEU A 47 5.06 4.81 7.00
CA LEU A 47 4.99 3.58 7.79
C LEU A 47 5.94 2.51 7.25
N PHE A 48 5.99 2.34 5.94
CA PHE A 48 6.90 1.41 5.29
C PHE A 48 8.37 1.69 5.65
N VAL A 49 8.80 2.94 5.51
CA VAL A 49 10.17 3.35 5.88
C VAL A 49 10.49 3.15 7.35
N ARG A 50 9.51 3.34 8.26
CA ARG A 50 9.71 3.06 9.68
C ARG A 50 9.88 1.57 9.94
N ARG A 51 9.04 0.72 9.35
CA ARG A 51 9.12 -0.74 9.52
C ARG A 51 10.40 -1.35 8.96
N LEU A 52 10.96 -0.79 7.89
CA LEU A 52 12.30 -1.17 7.41
C LEU A 52 13.40 -0.82 8.42
N GLN A 53 13.29 0.35 9.06
CA GLN A 53 14.23 0.77 10.10
C GLN A 53 14.04 -0.01 11.40
N ASP A 54 12.85 -0.57 11.65
CA ASP A 54 12.60 -1.53 12.73
C ASP A 54 13.14 -2.93 12.41
N GLY A 55 13.75 -3.11 11.23
CA GLY A 55 14.46 -4.31 10.83
C GLY A 55 13.59 -5.39 10.20
N ASP A 56 12.36 -5.04 9.79
CA ASP A 56 11.40 -5.97 9.17
C ASP A 56 11.23 -7.28 9.97
N PRO A 57 10.66 -7.21 11.19
CA PRO A 57 10.38 -8.41 11.98
C PRO A 57 9.54 -9.42 11.19
N GLY A 58 10.02 -10.66 11.08
CA GLY A 58 9.37 -11.72 10.30
C GLY A 58 9.71 -11.73 8.81
N GLY A 59 10.50 -10.77 8.32
CA GLY A 59 10.97 -10.75 6.93
C GLY A 59 9.86 -10.51 5.90
N HIS A 60 8.72 -9.94 6.32
CA HIS A 60 7.54 -9.81 5.48
C HIS A 60 7.75 -8.73 4.41
N LEU A 61 8.27 -7.57 4.78
CA LEU A 61 8.49 -6.47 3.86
C LEU A 61 9.55 -6.86 2.83
N ARG A 62 10.69 -7.43 3.26
CA ARG A 62 11.75 -7.83 2.32
C ARG A 62 11.26 -8.88 1.32
N ARG A 63 10.49 -9.88 1.76
CA ARG A 63 9.86 -10.86 0.85
C ARG A 63 8.94 -10.19 -0.17
N ALA A 64 8.13 -9.22 0.25
CA ALA A 64 7.27 -8.49 -0.68
C ALA A 64 8.08 -7.59 -1.63
N ILE A 65 9.14 -6.92 -1.14
CA ILE A 65 10.04 -6.09 -1.94
C ILE A 65 10.74 -6.91 -3.03
N GLU A 66 11.11 -8.16 -2.75
CA GLU A 66 11.70 -9.09 -3.72
C GLU A 66 10.74 -9.42 -4.88
N ALA A 67 9.42 -9.38 -4.64
CA ALA A 67 8.40 -9.60 -5.67
C ALA A 67 8.08 -8.33 -6.49
N PHE A 68 8.63 -7.17 -6.12
CA PHE A 68 8.34 -5.91 -6.81
C PHE A 68 9.02 -5.86 -8.18
N PRO A 69 8.32 -5.46 -9.26
CA PRO A 69 8.85 -5.57 -10.63
C PRO A 69 9.94 -4.55 -11.01
N LEU A 70 10.27 -3.59 -10.13
CA LEU A 70 11.30 -2.58 -10.38
C LEU A 70 12.48 -2.78 -9.40
N PRO A 71 13.46 -3.64 -9.75
CA PRO A 71 14.52 -4.06 -8.82
C PRO A 71 15.41 -2.91 -8.35
N ASP A 72 15.62 -1.89 -9.17
CA ASP A 72 16.40 -0.71 -8.80
C ASP A 72 15.74 0.10 -7.67
N VAL A 73 14.41 0.22 -7.69
CA VAL A 73 13.64 0.87 -6.63
C VAL A 73 13.72 0.05 -5.35
N SER A 74 13.57 -1.28 -5.44
CA SER A 74 13.72 -2.20 -4.31
C SER A 74 15.08 -2.08 -3.64
N ARG A 75 16.16 -2.12 -4.44
CA ARG A 75 17.54 -1.99 -3.96
C ARG A 75 17.76 -0.63 -3.28
N ALA A 76 17.37 0.46 -3.93
CA ALA A 76 17.55 1.81 -3.37
C ALA A 76 16.78 2.00 -2.06
N ALA A 77 15.57 1.44 -1.94
CA ALA A 77 14.78 1.51 -0.72
C ALA A 77 15.44 0.76 0.45
N LEU A 78 15.93 -0.46 0.20
CA LEU A 78 16.62 -1.27 1.20
C LEU A 78 17.93 -0.62 1.64
N GLU A 79 18.75 -0.17 0.70
CA GLU A 79 20.01 0.53 0.99
C GLU A 79 19.78 1.81 1.82
N ALA A 80 18.71 2.55 1.52
CA ALA A 80 18.44 3.81 2.19
C ALA A 80 17.80 3.68 3.58
N TYR A 81 17.04 2.62 3.85
CA TYR A 81 16.14 2.57 5.02
C TYR A 81 16.13 1.26 5.81
N PHE A 82 16.64 0.14 5.28
CA PHE A 82 16.65 -1.11 6.03
C PHE A 82 17.80 -1.14 7.05
N ILE A 83 17.48 -1.46 8.30
CA ILE A 83 18.46 -1.62 9.37
C ILE A 83 18.42 -3.07 9.86
N PRO A 84 19.41 -3.92 9.53
CA PRO A 84 19.45 -5.30 10.02
C PRO A 84 19.41 -5.34 11.56
N GLY A 85 18.46 -6.09 12.12
CA GLY A 85 18.25 -6.16 13.58
C GLY A 85 17.49 -4.96 14.17
N GLY A 86 17.12 -3.98 13.35
CA GLY A 86 16.36 -2.80 13.74
C GLY A 86 17.23 -1.69 14.33
N LYS A 87 16.68 -0.47 14.34
CA LYS A 87 17.28 0.69 15.00
C LYS A 87 17.36 0.48 16.51
N ALA A 88 18.30 1.18 17.16
CA ALA A 88 18.32 1.25 18.62
C ALA A 88 17.01 1.86 19.17
N PRO A 89 16.57 1.49 20.40
CA PRO A 89 15.31 1.98 20.97
C PRO A 89 15.19 3.51 21.03
N ASP A 90 16.30 4.19 21.33
CA ASP A 90 16.43 5.65 21.48
C ASP A 90 16.78 6.38 20.17
N ALA A 91 17.18 5.66 19.13
CA ALA A 91 17.47 6.25 17.83
C ALA A 91 16.20 6.81 17.16
N SER A 92 16.33 8.00 16.56
CA SER A 92 15.27 8.63 15.76
C SER A 92 15.16 7.99 14.38
N TYR A 93 13.95 7.99 13.80
CA TYR A 93 13.73 7.51 12.43
C TYR A 93 14.29 8.50 11.41
N LYS A 94 14.97 7.98 10.39
CA LYS A 94 15.18 8.67 9.12
C LYS A 94 13.81 8.89 8.46
N LEU A 95 13.51 10.15 8.13
CA LEU A 95 12.24 10.56 7.54
C LEU A 95 12.33 10.69 6.02
N LEU A 96 11.19 10.53 5.35
CA LEU A 96 11.04 10.91 3.95
C LEU A 96 11.01 12.44 3.81
N SER A 97 11.63 12.97 2.74
CA SER A 97 11.58 14.40 2.43
C SER A 97 10.14 14.85 2.19
N MET A 98 9.71 15.98 2.78
CA MET A 98 8.34 16.51 2.63
C MET A 98 7.89 16.61 1.16
N TRP A 99 6.60 16.33 0.91
CA TRP A 99 5.98 16.60 -0.39
C TRP A 99 6.12 18.09 -0.73
N ARG A 100 6.83 18.40 -1.83
CA ARG A 100 6.96 19.74 -2.40
C ARG A 100 6.40 19.74 -3.82
N GLN A 101 6.14 20.92 -4.37
CA GLN A 101 5.54 21.11 -5.69
C GLN A 101 6.37 20.46 -6.84
N LYS A 102 7.69 20.36 -6.67
CA LYS A 102 8.52 19.35 -7.36
C LYS A 102 8.64 18.15 -6.45
N VAL A 103 7.92 17.08 -6.78
CA VAL A 103 8.08 15.81 -6.08
C VAL A 103 9.47 15.28 -6.38
N ASN A 104 10.16 14.82 -5.33
CA ASN A 104 11.39 14.07 -5.52
C ASN A 104 10.99 12.68 -6.01
N GLU A 105 11.43 12.29 -7.21
CA GLU A 105 11.18 10.99 -7.83
C GLU A 105 11.36 9.82 -6.86
N VAL A 106 12.33 9.94 -5.94
CA VAL A 106 12.57 8.98 -4.86
C VAL A 106 11.33 8.76 -3.97
N ARG A 107 10.61 9.82 -3.60
CA ARG A 107 9.42 9.69 -2.74
C ARG A 107 8.26 9.04 -3.47
N GLU A 108 8.08 9.31 -4.76
CA GLU A 108 7.10 8.60 -5.60
C GLU A 108 7.42 7.12 -5.68
N GLN A 109 8.68 6.78 -5.95
CA GLN A 109 9.15 5.40 -6.00
C GLN A 109 8.93 4.66 -4.67
N ILE A 110 9.26 5.30 -3.54
CA ILE A 110 8.99 4.73 -2.20
C ILE A 110 7.49 4.58 -1.96
N THR A 111 6.68 5.57 -2.33
CA THR A 111 5.21 5.52 -2.14
C THR A 111 4.59 4.38 -2.95
N MET A 112 5.00 4.23 -4.20
CA MET A 112 4.62 3.12 -5.08
C MET A 112 5.01 1.77 -4.48
N LEU A 113 6.28 1.59 -4.11
CA LEU A 113 6.75 0.36 -3.50
C LEU A 113 6.00 0.03 -2.20
N SER A 114 5.75 1.03 -1.36
CA SER A 114 5.04 0.87 -0.09
C SER A 114 3.61 0.37 -0.29
N SER A 115 2.91 0.92 -1.29
CA SER A 115 1.57 0.50 -1.67
C SER A 115 1.54 -0.92 -2.20
N PHE A 116 2.49 -1.26 -3.11
CA PHE A 116 2.65 -2.61 -3.62
C PHE A 116 2.83 -3.61 -2.48
N VAL A 117 3.75 -3.33 -1.54
CA VAL A 117 4.07 -4.24 -0.43
C VAL A 117 2.86 -4.52 0.44
N GLU A 118 2.09 -3.50 0.81
CA GLU A 118 0.89 -3.69 1.65
C GLU A 118 -0.19 -4.50 0.93
N VAL A 119 -0.46 -4.22 -0.35
CA VAL A 119 -1.46 -4.99 -1.13
C VAL A 119 -0.98 -6.42 -1.40
N TYR A 120 0.29 -6.60 -1.77
CA TYR A 120 0.89 -7.91 -2.02
C TYR A 120 0.78 -8.82 -0.78
N LEU A 121 1.15 -8.30 0.39
CA LEU A 121 1.03 -9.03 1.65
C LEU A 121 -0.44 -9.27 2.04
N ALA A 122 -1.32 -8.30 1.75
CA ALA A 122 -2.74 -8.42 2.03
C ALA A 122 -3.42 -9.51 1.20
N LYS A 123 -2.93 -9.81 -0.01
CA LYS A 123 -3.46 -10.86 -0.90
C LYS A 123 -2.81 -12.24 -0.71
N GLU A 124 -1.80 -12.38 0.14
CA GLU A 124 -1.01 -13.60 0.23
C GLU A 124 -1.84 -14.81 0.73
N GLY A 125 -1.90 -15.87 -0.07
CA GLY A 125 -2.45 -17.18 0.34
C GLY A 125 -3.98 -17.26 0.45
N HIS A 126 -4.71 -16.43 -0.30
CA HIS A 126 -6.17 -16.55 -0.48
C HIS A 126 -6.64 -15.83 -1.74
N ASP A 127 -7.89 -16.11 -2.15
CA ASP A 127 -8.56 -15.47 -3.29
C ASP A 127 -9.62 -14.43 -2.88
N GLY A 128 -9.73 -14.13 -1.58
CA GLY A 128 -10.65 -13.10 -1.06
C GLY A 128 -10.31 -11.69 -1.55
N PRO A 129 -11.31 -10.79 -1.71
CA PRO A 129 -11.11 -9.48 -2.31
C PRO A 129 -10.34 -8.52 -1.40
N VAL A 130 -9.37 -7.83 -1.97
CA VAL A 130 -8.55 -6.81 -1.31
C VAL A 130 -8.70 -5.47 -2.02
N GLY A 131 -9.11 -4.46 -1.26
CA GLY A 131 -9.17 -3.07 -1.71
C GLY A 131 -8.06 -2.21 -1.12
N ILE A 132 -7.91 -1.00 -1.68
CA ILE A 132 -7.12 0.08 -1.09
C ILE A 132 -7.97 1.35 -0.97
N ASN A 133 -7.84 2.08 0.14
CA ASN A 133 -8.49 3.37 0.35
C ASN A 133 -7.49 4.52 0.25
N LEU A 134 -7.84 5.54 -0.53
CA LEU A 134 -7.10 6.79 -0.67
C LEU A 134 -8.01 7.99 -0.34
N LEU A 135 -7.42 9.18 -0.22
CA LEU A 135 -8.16 10.39 0.11
C LEU A 135 -8.11 11.39 -1.04
N THR A 136 -9.27 11.83 -1.52
CA THR A 136 -9.38 12.85 -2.58
C THR A 136 -8.76 14.17 -2.15
N LYS A 137 -8.81 14.52 -0.86
CA LYS A 137 -8.17 15.75 -0.32
C LYS A 137 -6.64 15.68 -0.24
N VAL A 138 -6.03 14.50 -0.33
CA VAL A 138 -4.58 14.32 -0.25
C VAL A 138 -4.09 13.78 -1.59
N GLN A 139 -4.10 14.65 -2.60
CA GLN A 139 -3.93 14.24 -4.00
C GLN A 139 -2.50 13.82 -4.37
N MET A 140 -1.49 14.48 -3.80
CA MET A 140 -0.09 14.30 -4.18
C MET A 140 0.38 12.83 -4.20
N PRO A 141 0.11 11.98 -3.18
CA PRO A 141 0.53 10.58 -3.20
C PRO A 141 -0.36 9.66 -4.03
N ASN A 142 -1.55 10.09 -4.48
CA ASN A 142 -2.58 9.17 -4.99
C ASN A 142 -2.11 8.39 -6.22
N LEU A 143 -1.49 9.03 -7.20
CA LEU A 143 -1.04 8.34 -8.43
C LEU A 143 0.00 7.27 -8.14
N ALA A 144 1.06 7.61 -7.39
CA ALA A 144 2.10 6.64 -7.02
C ALA A 144 1.52 5.50 -6.18
N THR A 145 0.61 5.80 -5.25
CA THR A 145 -0.03 4.79 -4.39
C THR A 145 -0.93 3.86 -5.22
N LEU A 146 -1.74 4.39 -6.13
CA LEU A 146 -2.59 3.60 -7.02
C LEU A 146 -1.74 2.69 -7.92
N TYR A 147 -0.71 3.25 -8.55
CA TYR A 147 0.13 2.47 -9.44
C TYR A 147 0.80 1.28 -8.71
N GLY A 148 1.32 1.49 -7.50
CA GLY A 148 1.84 0.40 -6.67
C GLY A 148 0.79 -0.65 -6.30
N ALA A 149 -0.43 -0.23 -5.95
CA ALA A 149 -1.53 -1.14 -5.63
C ALA A 149 -1.97 -1.97 -6.85
N MET A 150 -2.01 -1.34 -8.03
CA MET A 150 -2.32 -2.01 -9.30
C MET A 150 -1.26 -3.04 -9.67
N LEU A 151 0.04 -2.71 -9.51
CA LEU A 151 1.13 -3.66 -9.71
C LEU A 151 1.01 -4.91 -8.81
N ALA A 152 0.45 -4.76 -7.61
CA ALA A 152 0.17 -5.86 -6.69
C ALA A 152 -1.18 -6.55 -6.96
N GLY A 153 -1.94 -6.12 -7.97
CA GLY A 153 -3.21 -6.70 -8.35
C GLY A 153 -4.35 -6.38 -7.38
N VAL A 154 -4.45 -5.15 -6.87
CA VAL A 154 -5.60 -4.74 -6.04
C VAL A 154 -6.94 -4.94 -6.78
N ASP A 155 -7.97 -5.38 -6.06
CA ASP A 155 -9.28 -5.70 -6.65
C ASP A 155 -10.20 -4.48 -6.68
N TYR A 156 -10.09 -3.59 -5.69
CA TYR A 156 -10.96 -2.43 -5.53
C TYR A 156 -10.20 -1.18 -5.09
N VAL A 157 -10.58 -0.03 -5.64
CA VAL A 157 -10.10 1.29 -5.22
C VAL A 157 -11.25 2.03 -4.55
N LEU A 158 -11.03 2.44 -3.29
CA LEU A 158 -11.92 3.27 -2.51
C LEU A 158 -11.33 4.68 -2.40
N MET A 159 -12.19 5.68 -2.48
CA MET A 159 -11.81 7.08 -2.41
C MET A 159 -12.64 7.78 -1.33
N GLY A 160 -11.99 8.15 -0.24
CA GLY A 160 -12.58 8.91 0.86
C GLY A 160 -12.38 10.43 0.74
N ALA A 161 -13.13 11.18 1.54
CA ALA A 161 -12.94 12.61 1.76
C ALA A 161 -12.93 13.50 0.50
N GLY A 162 -13.91 13.34 -0.40
CA GLY A 162 -14.13 14.25 -1.54
C GLY A 162 -14.83 13.56 -2.72
N ILE A 163 -14.85 14.20 -3.89
CA ILE A 163 -15.43 13.66 -5.12
C ILE A 163 -14.29 13.31 -6.10
N PRO A 164 -13.96 12.02 -6.30
CA PRO A 164 -12.78 11.56 -7.04
C PRO A 164 -13.02 11.47 -8.56
N ARG A 165 -13.35 12.58 -9.21
CA ARG A 165 -13.75 12.57 -10.64
C ARG A 165 -12.63 12.14 -11.58
N GLU A 166 -11.40 12.38 -11.17
CA GLU A 166 -10.18 12.11 -11.94
C GLU A 166 -9.73 10.64 -11.87
N ILE A 167 -10.13 9.89 -10.84
CA ILE A 167 -9.59 8.56 -10.56
C ILE A 167 -9.99 7.51 -11.60
N PRO A 168 -11.26 7.42 -12.05
CA PRO A 168 -11.63 6.43 -13.08
C PRO A 168 -10.76 6.55 -14.35
N GLY A 169 -10.55 7.77 -14.84
CA GLY A 169 -9.73 8.00 -16.03
C GLY A 169 -8.25 7.64 -15.89
N VAL A 170 -7.73 7.52 -14.66
CA VAL A 170 -6.37 7.03 -14.39
C VAL A 170 -6.30 5.50 -14.41
N LEU A 171 -7.41 4.82 -14.09
CA LEU A 171 -7.48 3.36 -14.00
C LEU A 171 -7.84 2.69 -15.33
N ASP A 172 -8.51 3.39 -16.25
CA ASP A 172 -8.96 2.91 -17.56
C ASP A 172 -7.84 2.81 -18.63
N GLY A 173 -6.58 2.61 -18.23
CA GLY A 173 -5.41 2.54 -19.11
C GLY A 173 -5.44 1.38 -20.12
#